data_AF-A0AAN6S042-F1
#
_entry.id   AF-A0AAN6S042-F1
#
_cell.length_a   1.000
_cell.length_b   1.000
_cell.length_c   1.000
_cell.angle_alpha   90.00
_cell.angle_beta   90.00
_cell.angle_gamma   90.00
#
_symmetry.space_group_name_H-M   'P 1'
#
loop_
_entity.id
_entity.type
_entity.pdbx_description
1 polymer ?
#
loop_
_entity_poly.entity_id
_entity_poly.type
_entity_poly.pdbx_seq_one_letter_code
_entity_poly.pdbx_strand_id
1 'polypeptide(L)'
;MVSSTLLAFGGLFVSLPQALAGFSSTATNNIAIYWGQNSYNQAGSQQRLSYYCSNTDLDIIPLAFLYGIKSLQLNFASASDSCSTFAGTTLLDCPQIEADIQTCQSMGKTILLSVGGATYSEGGFSSAAEAQQWANTLWAMFGPVQSGSSVNRPFGNAVVDGFDFDFESTVQNMAPFAAQMRANMDAATGKQYFLSAAPQCPYPDAADNDMLVAVPFDIVWVQFYNNYCGVSSFVPGAATQNNFNFGTWDNWAKTVSKNPNVKVMLGIPGNTGGGAGYVSGSQLASVISYSQQYSSFGGVMMWDMSQVWANSGFLSQVASDLGSSGSTPPPVTTTTAQPTSTTMVTSVIKATTTTTGTSPTGTLVPQWGQCGGQGYTGSTQCQPPYTCVATGAWWSQCQ
;
A
#
# COMPACT_ATOMS: atom_id res chain seq x y z
N MET A 1 -60.63 -39.23 -9.85
CA MET A 1 -60.18 -37.83 -10.00
C MET A 1 -59.76 -37.35 -8.61
N VAL A 2 -58.46 -37.42 -8.30
CA VAL A 2 -57.91 -36.90 -7.04
C VAL A 2 -56.93 -35.81 -7.46
N SER A 3 -57.26 -34.57 -7.14
CA SER A 3 -56.47 -33.39 -7.51
C SER A 3 -55.53 -33.07 -6.35
N SER A 4 -54.23 -33.32 -6.53
CA SER A 4 -53.19 -32.94 -5.57
C SER A 4 -52.77 -31.49 -5.80
N THR A 5 -53.03 -30.63 -4.82
CA THR A 5 -52.59 -29.23 -4.82
C THR A 5 -51.14 -29.17 -4.30
N LEU A 6 -50.18 -28.91 -5.20
CA LEU A 6 -48.81 -28.56 -4.81
C LEU A 6 -48.79 -27.11 -4.29
N LEU A 7 -48.48 -26.93 -3.01
CA LEU A 7 -48.09 -25.64 -2.45
C LEU A 7 -46.62 -25.39 -2.77
N ALA A 8 -46.35 -24.48 -3.70
CA ALA A 8 -45.02 -23.97 -3.97
C ALA A 8 -44.61 -22.98 -2.87
N PHE A 9 -43.70 -23.38 -2.00
CA PHE A 9 -43.00 -22.45 -1.12
C PHE A 9 -42.02 -21.63 -1.95
N GLY A 10 -42.40 -20.40 -2.30
CA GLY A 10 -41.49 -19.40 -2.84
C GLY A 10 -40.55 -18.92 -1.73
N GLY A 11 -39.32 -19.44 -1.72
CA GLY A 11 -38.26 -18.91 -0.86
C GLY A 11 -37.90 -17.49 -1.30
N LEU A 12 -38.07 -16.52 -0.41
CA LEU A 12 -37.46 -15.21 -0.56
C LEU A 12 -35.94 -15.40 -0.50
N PHE A 13 -35.27 -15.38 -1.65
CA PHE A 13 -33.85 -15.11 -1.70
C PHE A 13 -33.64 -13.65 -1.30
N VAL A 14 -33.27 -13.43 -0.04
CA VAL A 14 -32.68 -12.16 0.38
C VAL A 14 -31.30 -12.11 -0.28
N SER A 15 -31.22 -11.48 -1.45
CA SER A 15 -29.94 -11.11 -2.04
C SER A 15 -29.32 -10.05 -1.13
N LEU A 16 -28.45 -10.48 -0.21
CA LEU A 16 -27.51 -9.56 0.42
C LEU A 16 -26.81 -8.78 -0.69
N PRO A 17 -26.71 -7.44 -0.60
CA PRO A 17 -25.93 -6.68 -1.56
C PRO A 17 -24.50 -7.22 -1.50
N GLN A 18 -24.08 -7.93 -2.54
CA GLN A 18 -22.68 -8.21 -2.75
C GLN A 18 -22.01 -6.83 -2.81
N ALA A 19 -21.13 -6.53 -1.86
CA ALA A 19 -20.30 -5.35 -1.96
C ALA A 19 -19.61 -5.42 -3.33
N LEU A 20 -19.93 -4.46 -4.20
CA LEU A 20 -19.30 -4.34 -5.50
C LEU A 20 -17.82 -4.07 -5.22
N ALA A 21 -16.94 -5.00 -5.55
CA ALA A 21 -15.50 -4.75 -5.46
C ALA A 21 -15.14 -3.60 -6.42
N GLY A 22 -14.31 -2.67 -5.96
CA GLY A 22 -13.85 -1.55 -6.78
C GLY A 22 -12.91 -1.99 -7.89
N PHE A 23 -12.12 -3.02 -7.63
CA PHE A 23 -11.28 -3.64 -8.66
C PHE A 23 -12.11 -4.31 -9.75
N SER A 24 -11.83 -3.93 -11.00
CA SER A 24 -12.34 -4.61 -12.19
C SER A 24 -11.18 -5.22 -12.98
N SER A 25 -11.19 -6.56 -13.10
CA SER A 25 -10.20 -7.32 -13.87
C SER A 25 -10.31 -7.14 -15.38
N THR A 26 -11.37 -6.48 -15.88
CA THR A 26 -11.52 -6.15 -17.30
C THR A 26 -11.21 -4.68 -17.59
N ALA A 27 -11.13 -3.85 -16.55
CA ALA A 27 -10.77 -2.45 -16.67
C ALA A 27 -9.26 -2.26 -16.83
N THR A 28 -8.89 -1.15 -17.45
CA THR A 28 -7.50 -0.69 -17.63
C THR A 28 -7.24 0.62 -16.88
N ASN A 29 -8.24 1.13 -16.17
CA ASN A 29 -8.23 2.42 -15.50
C ASN A 29 -8.43 2.31 -13.99
N ASN A 30 -8.17 1.13 -13.40
CA ASN A 30 -8.21 0.97 -11.96
C ASN A 30 -7.15 1.89 -11.31
N ILE A 31 -7.47 2.47 -10.17
CA ILE A 31 -6.51 3.21 -9.34
C ILE A 31 -6.44 2.56 -7.95
N ALA A 32 -5.23 2.15 -7.58
CA ALA A 32 -4.89 1.67 -6.25
C ALA A 32 -4.01 2.68 -5.53
N ILE A 33 -4.25 2.93 -4.23
CA ILE A 33 -3.39 3.80 -3.43
C ILE A 33 -3.20 3.17 -2.05
N TYR A 34 -1.94 2.95 -1.66
CA TYR A 34 -1.61 2.46 -0.32
C TYR A 34 -2.05 3.47 0.75
N TRP A 35 -2.58 2.98 1.87
CA TRP A 35 -2.93 3.79 3.04
C TRP A 35 -2.39 3.16 4.31
N GLY A 36 -1.90 3.99 5.23
CA GLY A 36 -1.57 3.56 6.58
C GLY A 36 -0.19 4.01 7.05
N GLN A 37 0.76 4.32 6.17
CA GLN A 37 2.12 4.67 6.62
C GLN A 37 2.38 6.17 6.78
N ASN A 38 1.42 7.04 6.39
CA ASN A 38 1.58 8.49 6.41
C ASN A 38 2.93 8.95 5.83
N SER A 39 3.32 8.43 4.65
CA SER A 39 4.66 8.67 4.10
C SER A 39 5.01 10.14 3.83
N TYR A 40 4.02 11.05 3.76
CA TYR A 40 4.26 12.50 3.72
C TYR A 40 4.84 13.05 5.04
N ASN A 41 4.69 12.30 6.13
CA ASN A 41 5.31 12.53 7.43
C ASN A 41 5.03 13.93 8.01
N GLN A 42 3.79 14.39 7.89
CA GLN A 42 3.29 15.58 8.59
C GLN A 42 2.13 15.21 9.51
N ALA A 43 1.95 15.98 10.58
CA ALA A 43 0.79 15.81 11.44
C ALA A 43 -0.48 16.12 10.63
N GLY A 44 -1.44 15.20 10.63
CA GLY A 44 -2.72 15.36 9.93
C GLY A 44 -2.68 15.14 8.41
N SER A 45 -1.54 14.75 7.80
CA SER A 45 -1.51 14.43 6.36
C SER A 45 -2.15 13.07 6.02
N GLN A 46 -2.15 12.13 6.96
CA GLN A 46 -2.96 10.92 6.89
C GLN A 46 -4.26 11.13 7.68
N GLN A 47 -5.38 11.06 6.98
CA GLN A 47 -6.72 11.03 7.55
C GLN A 47 -7.15 9.59 7.81
N ARG A 48 -8.27 9.42 8.53
CA ARG A 48 -8.91 8.11 8.71
C ARG A 48 -9.26 7.49 7.34
N LEU A 49 -9.31 6.16 7.26
CA LEU A 49 -9.50 5.45 6.00
C LEU A 49 -10.78 5.89 5.26
N SER A 50 -11.91 6.02 5.98
CA SER A 50 -13.20 6.39 5.35
C SER A 50 -13.23 7.78 4.72
N TYR A 51 -12.31 8.68 5.09
CA TYR A 51 -12.19 10.00 4.48
C TYR A 51 -11.92 9.91 2.97
N TYR A 52 -11.17 8.90 2.53
CA TYR A 52 -10.76 8.73 1.13
C TYR A 52 -11.81 8.01 0.29
N CYS A 53 -12.71 7.26 0.92
CA CYS A 53 -13.55 6.28 0.24
C CYS A 53 -14.73 6.86 -0.56
N SER A 54 -15.08 8.13 -0.35
CA SER A 54 -16.03 8.83 -1.21
C SER A 54 -15.42 9.30 -2.53
N ASN A 55 -14.10 9.28 -2.67
CA ASN A 55 -13.45 9.66 -3.93
C ASN A 55 -13.74 8.59 -4.99
N THR A 56 -14.34 8.99 -6.11
CA THR A 56 -14.75 8.08 -7.18
C THR A 56 -13.62 7.64 -8.10
N ASP A 57 -12.48 8.33 -8.08
CA ASP A 57 -11.32 7.97 -8.89
C ASP A 57 -10.47 6.87 -8.23
N LEU A 58 -10.68 6.58 -6.94
CA LEU A 58 -9.94 5.57 -6.18
C LEU A 58 -10.73 4.26 -6.09
N ASP A 59 -10.16 3.13 -6.50
CA ASP A 59 -10.88 1.84 -6.53
C ASP A 59 -10.42 0.87 -5.44
N ILE A 60 -9.12 0.84 -5.17
CA ILE A 60 -8.46 -0.19 -4.35
C ILE A 60 -7.59 0.48 -3.30
N ILE A 61 -7.67 0.01 -2.05
CA ILE A 61 -6.87 0.52 -0.93
C ILE A 61 -6.18 -0.65 -0.22
N PRO A 62 -4.90 -0.90 -0.50
CA PRO A 62 -4.07 -1.76 0.33
C PRO A 62 -3.75 -1.05 1.66
N LEU A 63 -4.06 -1.71 2.77
CA LEU A 63 -3.80 -1.26 4.13
C LEU A 63 -2.39 -1.66 4.54
N ALA A 64 -1.51 -0.67 4.66
CA ALA A 64 -0.10 -0.81 4.98
C ALA A 64 0.17 -0.51 6.47
N PHE A 65 0.54 -1.46 7.32
CA PHE A 65 0.86 -2.86 7.04
C PHE A 65 0.61 -3.81 8.24
N LEU A 66 0.48 -5.10 7.93
CA LEU A 66 0.95 -6.19 8.79
C LEU A 66 2.44 -6.42 8.50
N TYR A 67 3.32 -5.82 9.30
CA TYR A 67 4.77 -5.83 9.06
C TYR A 67 5.52 -6.92 9.84
N GLY A 68 4.80 -7.73 10.64
CA GLY A 68 5.29 -8.96 11.24
C GLY A 68 4.20 -10.01 11.25
N ILE A 69 4.42 -11.15 10.59
CA ILE A 69 3.44 -12.23 10.47
C ILE A 69 3.47 -13.07 11.75
N LYS A 70 4.64 -13.56 12.15
CA LYS A 70 4.80 -14.44 13.31
C LYS A 70 4.57 -13.70 14.62
N SER A 71 5.01 -12.44 14.64
CA SER A 71 4.83 -11.52 15.77
C SER A 71 3.48 -10.78 15.76
N LEU A 72 2.66 -10.94 14.71
CA LEU A 72 1.36 -10.29 14.53
C LEU A 72 1.42 -8.77 14.73
N GLN A 73 2.43 -8.12 14.14
CA GLN A 73 2.65 -6.69 14.30
C GLN A 73 1.98 -5.91 13.17
N LEU A 74 1.04 -5.05 13.56
CA LEU A 74 0.36 -4.09 12.69
C LEU A 74 0.86 -2.69 12.98
N ASN A 75 1.03 -1.88 11.94
CA ASN A 75 1.32 -0.45 12.07
C ASN A 75 0.60 0.30 10.96
N PHE A 76 -0.20 1.29 11.34
CA PHE A 76 -0.91 2.21 10.45
C PHE A 76 -0.60 3.67 10.82
N ALA A 77 0.65 3.92 11.23
CA ALA A 77 1.16 5.24 11.62
C ALA A 77 0.20 5.98 12.55
N SER A 78 -0.18 7.21 12.23
CA SER A 78 -1.10 8.03 13.05
C SER A 78 -2.50 7.42 13.20
N ALA A 79 -2.91 6.47 12.34
CA ALA A 79 -4.17 5.76 12.52
C ALA A 79 -4.09 4.68 13.62
N SER A 80 -2.89 4.17 13.93
CA SER A 80 -2.67 3.27 15.07
C SER A 80 -2.89 3.94 16.42
N ASP A 81 -2.78 5.27 16.51
CA ASP A 81 -3.04 6.03 17.74
C ASP A 81 -4.51 5.91 18.20
N SER A 82 -5.41 5.51 17.28
CA SER A 82 -6.83 5.24 17.57
C SER A 82 -7.11 3.77 17.87
N CYS A 83 -6.09 2.91 17.92
CA CYS A 83 -6.21 1.51 18.29
C CYS A 83 -5.80 1.28 19.76
N SER A 84 -6.39 0.27 20.38
CA SER A 84 -5.90 -0.33 21.62
C SER A 84 -5.15 -1.62 21.34
N THR A 85 -4.81 -2.41 22.37
CA THR A 85 -4.30 -3.78 22.20
C THR A 85 -5.25 -4.79 22.84
N PHE A 86 -5.29 -6.00 22.28
CA PHE A 86 -5.98 -7.11 22.94
C PHE A 86 -5.30 -7.46 24.26
N ALA A 87 -6.11 -7.73 25.29
CA ALA A 87 -5.65 -8.02 26.64
C ALA A 87 -4.56 -9.11 26.66
N GLY A 88 -3.41 -8.80 27.26
CA GLY A 88 -2.28 -9.72 27.37
C GLY A 88 -1.44 -9.88 26.10
N THR A 89 -1.65 -9.05 25.07
CA THR A 89 -0.90 -9.11 23.81
C THR A 89 -0.43 -7.73 23.35
N THR A 90 0.42 -7.71 22.31
CA THR A 90 0.79 -6.49 21.56
C THR A 90 -0.03 -6.32 20.28
N LEU A 91 -0.97 -7.22 20.00
CA LEU A 91 -1.80 -7.17 18.81
C LEU A 91 -2.77 -5.99 18.90
N LEU A 92 -2.81 -5.16 17.86
CA LEU A 92 -3.72 -4.03 17.80
C LEU A 92 -5.19 -4.48 17.71
N ASP A 93 -6.05 -3.76 18.42
CA ASP A 93 -7.50 -3.80 18.35
C ASP A 93 -7.98 -2.42 17.84
N CYS A 94 -8.48 -2.37 16.60
CA CYS A 94 -8.66 -1.16 15.82
C CYS A 94 -10.13 -0.95 15.38
N PRO A 95 -11.05 -0.62 16.31
CA PRO A 95 -12.48 -0.48 15.99
C PRO A 95 -12.79 0.65 14.99
N GLN A 96 -11.96 1.71 14.94
CA GLN A 96 -12.12 2.76 13.93
C GLN A 96 -11.80 2.24 12.51
N ILE A 97 -10.76 1.43 12.37
CA ILE A 97 -10.38 0.85 11.07
C ILE A 97 -11.42 -0.20 10.66
N GLU A 98 -11.94 -1.00 11.60
CA GLU A 98 -13.09 -1.89 11.34
C GLU A 98 -14.27 -1.15 10.69
N ALA A 99 -14.73 -0.06 11.33
CA ALA A 99 -15.85 0.73 10.83
C ALA A 99 -15.55 1.37 9.47
N ASP A 100 -14.30 1.81 9.26
CA ASP A 100 -13.89 2.43 8.00
C ASP A 100 -13.82 1.42 6.85
N ILE A 101 -13.30 0.19 7.08
CA ILE A 101 -13.28 -0.88 6.07
C ILE A 101 -14.71 -1.14 5.56
N GLN A 102 -15.66 -1.32 6.48
CA GLN A 102 -17.06 -1.57 6.13
C GLN A 102 -17.68 -0.40 5.38
N THR A 103 -17.36 0.84 5.78
CA THR A 103 -17.82 2.06 5.10
C THR A 103 -17.29 2.10 3.67
N CYS A 104 -16.00 1.86 3.46
CA CYS A 104 -15.38 1.87 2.14
C CYS A 104 -15.92 0.78 1.23
N GLN A 105 -16.10 -0.43 1.75
CA GLN A 105 -16.74 -1.53 1.01
C GLN A 105 -18.18 -1.20 0.62
N SER A 106 -18.94 -0.51 1.48
CA SER A 106 -20.29 -0.03 1.14
C SER A 106 -20.30 1.04 0.03
N MET A 107 -19.18 1.73 -0.16
CA MET A 107 -18.93 2.70 -1.25
C MET A 107 -18.25 2.06 -2.46
N GLY A 108 -18.17 0.72 -2.49
CA GLY A 108 -17.64 -0.05 -3.60
C GLY A 108 -16.12 -0.05 -3.71
N LYS A 109 -15.38 0.18 -2.61
CA LYS A 109 -13.91 0.08 -2.60
C LYS A 109 -13.46 -1.34 -2.30
N THR A 110 -12.41 -1.79 -2.97
CA THR A 110 -11.70 -3.03 -2.62
C THR A 110 -10.66 -2.71 -1.54
N ILE A 111 -10.73 -3.37 -0.38
CA ILE A 111 -9.80 -3.17 0.73
C ILE A 111 -8.95 -4.42 0.93
N LEU A 112 -7.63 -4.31 0.77
CA LEU A 112 -6.70 -5.42 0.98
C LEU A 112 -5.88 -5.19 2.24
N LEU A 113 -5.54 -6.22 3.00
CA LEU A 113 -4.49 -6.10 4.01
C LEU A 113 -3.13 -6.37 3.37
N SER A 114 -2.24 -5.38 3.40
CA SER A 114 -0.87 -5.55 2.90
C SER A 114 0.06 -6.09 3.98
N VAL A 115 0.79 -7.14 3.62
CA VAL A 115 1.70 -7.89 4.46
C VAL A 115 3.12 -7.68 3.96
N GLY A 116 4.01 -7.22 4.85
CA GLY A 116 5.39 -6.89 4.52
C GLY A 116 5.72 -5.43 4.78
N GLY A 117 6.07 -4.70 3.72
CA GLY A 117 6.64 -3.36 3.72
C GLY A 117 8.16 -3.36 3.99
N ALA A 118 8.81 -2.23 3.72
CA ALA A 118 10.25 -2.01 3.89
C ALA A 118 10.83 -2.39 5.25
N THR A 119 10.02 -2.43 6.32
CA THR A 119 10.46 -2.76 7.68
C THR A 119 10.25 -4.24 8.07
N TYR A 120 9.68 -5.07 7.20
CA TYR A 120 9.53 -6.49 7.46
C TYR A 120 10.91 -7.16 7.62
N SER A 121 11.10 -7.91 8.70
CA SER A 121 12.41 -8.46 9.08
C SER A 121 12.39 -9.93 9.50
N GLU A 122 11.24 -10.61 9.43
CA GLU A 122 11.12 -11.99 9.94
C GLU A 122 11.72 -13.06 8.99
N GLY A 123 12.10 -12.67 7.77
CA GLY A 123 12.76 -13.52 6.78
C GLY A 123 11.90 -14.65 6.21
N GLY A 124 10.59 -14.69 6.50
CA GLY A 124 9.67 -15.75 6.09
C GLY A 124 9.58 -16.89 7.12
N PHE A 125 9.49 -18.13 6.64
CA PHE A 125 9.20 -19.31 7.47
C PHE A 125 10.30 -20.38 7.36
N SER A 126 10.43 -21.20 8.40
CA SER A 126 11.40 -22.30 8.45
C SER A 126 10.98 -23.52 7.61
N SER A 127 9.69 -23.66 7.33
CA SER A 127 9.14 -24.76 6.54
C SER A 127 7.84 -24.36 5.84
N ALA A 128 7.48 -25.13 4.80
CA ALA A 128 6.18 -24.99 4.14
C ALA A 128 5.00 -25.20 5.10
N ALA A 129 5.10 -26.12 6.07
CA ALA A 129 4.03 -26.38 7.03
C ALA A 129 3.79 -25.17 7.96
N GLU A 130 4.86 -24.55 8.45
CA GLU A 130 4.77 -23.30 9.23
C GLU A 130 4.15 -22.17 8.40
N ALA A 131 4.59 -22.02 7.14
CA ALA A 131 4.04 -21.04 6.20
C ALA A 131 2.53 -21.22 6.01
N GLN A 132 2.07 -22.45 5.77
CA GLN A 132 0.64 -22.77 5.63
C GLN A 132 -0.14 -22.47 6.93
N GLN A 133 0.43 -22.79 8.08
CA GLN A 133 -0.20 -22.51 9.38
C GLN A 133 -0.41 -20.99 9.59
N TRP A 134 0.57 -20.17 9.23
CA TRP A 134 0.43 -18.71 9.33
C TRP A 134 -0.56 -18.14 8.33
N ALA A 135 -0.62 -18.65 7.10
CA ALA A 135 -1.65 -18.27 6.15
C ALA A 135 -3.06 -18.56 6.69
N ASN A 136 -3.26 -19.72 7.32
CA ASN A 136 -4.52 -20.07 8.00
C ASN A 136 -4.83 -19.16 9.18
N THR A 137 -3.81 -18.78 9.95
CA THR A 137 -3.95 -17.88 11.10
C THR A 137 -4.40 -16.49 10.64
N LEU A 138 -3.73 -15.89 9.67
CA LEU A 138 -4.12 -14.58 9.14
C LEU A 138 -5.50 -14.63 8.47
N TRP A 139 -5.83 -15.71 7.75
CA TRP A 139 -7.16 -15.89 7.20
C TRP A 139 -8.25 -15.92 8.28
N ALA A 140 -8.02 -16.62 9.40
CA ALA A 140 -8.95 -16.63 10.53
C ALA A 140 -9.07 -15.26 11.22
N MET A 141 -8.00 -14.45 11.21
CA MET A 141 -7.98 -13.11 11.82
C MET A 141 -8.66 -12.03 10.98
N PHE A 142 -8.55 -12.09 9.64
CA PHE A 142 -8.95 -10.99 8.76
C PHE A 142 -9.95 -11.38 7.65
N GLY A 143 -10.06 -12.68 7.33
CA GLY A 143 -11.08 -13.24 6.42
C GLY A 143 -12.46 -13.36 7.07
N PRO A 144 -13.41 -14.13 6.51
CA PRO A 144 -14.74 -14.35 7.10
C PRO A 144 -14.70 -14.72 8.58
N VAL A 145 -15.64 -14.18 9.36
CA VAL A 145 -15.82 -14.55 10.77
C VAL A 145 -16.21 -16.02 10.85
N GLN A 146 -15.43 -16.80 11.61
CA GLN A 146 -15.63 -18.23 11.79
C GLN A 146 -16.42 -18.50 13.07
N SER A 147 -17.54 -19.22 12.97
CA SER A 147 -18.36 -19.58 14.12
C SER A 147 -17.56 -20.39 15.14
N GLY A 148 -17.61 -20.00 16.42
CA GLY A 148 -16.88 -20.66 17.50
C GLY A 148 -15.37 -20.36 17.54
N SER A 149 -14.84 -19.52 16.66
CA SER A 149 -13.45 -19.07 16.74
C SER A 149 -13.24 -18.10 17.91
N SER A 150 -12.09 -18.22 18.57
CA SER A 150 -11.62 -17.33 19.64
C SER A 150 -10.42 -16.49 19.23
N VAL A 151 -10.12 -16.45 17.93
CA VAL A 151 -9.00 -15.67 17.41
C VAL A 151 -9.26 -14.18 17.62
N ASN A 152 -8.25 -13.45 18.11
CA ASN A 152 -8.31 -12.00 18.19
C ASN A 152 -8.31 -11.43 16.78
N ARG A 153 -9.30 -10.58 16.48
CA ARG A 153 -9.50 -9.99 15.15
C ARG A 153 -9.27 -8.48 15.22
N PRO A 154 -8.13 -7.96 14.73
CA PRO A 154 -7.80 -6.52 14.83
C PRO A 154 -8.83 -5.57 14.23
N PHE A 155 -9.61 -6.04 13.27
CA PHE A 155 -10.69 -5.29 12.64
C PHE A 155 -12.08 -5.86 13.00
N GLY A 156 -12.22 -6.48 14.17
CA GLY A 156 -13.48 -7.04 14.66
C GLY A 156 -14.18 -7.92 13.62
N ASN A 157 -15.39 -7.53 13.23
CA ASN A 157 -16.22 -8.22 12.25
C ASN A 157 -15.99 -7.77 10.81
N ALA A 158 -15.15 -6.76 10.55
CA ALA A 158 -14.77 -6.43 9.19
C ALA A 158 -14.01 -7.60 8.54
N VAL A 159 -14.26 -7.79 7.26
CA VAL A 159 -13.67 -8.84 6.42
C VAL A 159 -13.01 -8.15 5.24
N VAL A 160 -11.68 -8.18 5.17
CA VAL A 160 -10.95 -7.62 4.03
C VAL A 160 -11.37 -8.28 2.72
N ASP A 161 -11.18 -7.62 1.60
CA ASP A 161 -11.43 -8.16 0.26
C ASP A 161 -10.27 -9.01 -0.25
N GLY A 162 -9.21 -9.15 0.53
CA GLY A 162 -8.07 -9.97 0.20
C GLY A 162 -6.79 -9.53 0.87
N PHE A 163 -5.68 -10.01 0.33
CA PHE A 163 -4.35 -9.79 0.87
C PHE A 163 -3.41 -9.32 -0.22
N ASP A 164 -2.51 -8.43 0.18
CA ASP A 164 -1.43 -7.94 -0.62
C ASP A 164 -0.09 -8.37 0.00
N PHE A 165 0.86 -8.79 -0.84
CA PHE A 165 2.19 -9.19 -0.42
C PHE A 165 3.22 -8.20 -0.95
N ASP A 166 3.80 -7.42 -0.05
CA ASP A 166 4.76 -6.36 -0.35
C ASP A 166 6.08 -6.66 0.35
N PHE A 167 6.82 -7.64 -0.14
CA PHE A 167 8.10 -8.01 0.47
C PHE A 167 9.24 -7.30 -0.24
N GLU A 168 10.01 -6.49 0.49
CA GLU A 168 11.11 -5.71 -0.10
C GLU A 168 12.50 -6.34 0.16
N SER A 169 12.52 -7.54 0.73
CA SER A 169 13.73 -8.33 0.96
C SER A 169 13.44 -9.81 0.82
N THR A 170 14.48 -10.61 0.56
CA THR A 170 14.33 -12.05 0.34
C THR A 170 13.70 -12.75 1.54
N VAL A 171 12.67 -13.54 1.26
CA VAL A 171 11.85 -14.24 2.25
C VAL A 171 11.72 -15.72 1.91
N GLN A 172 11.84 -16.58 2.92
CA GLN A 172 11.83 -18.03 2.76
C GLN A 172 10.41 -18.61 2.89
N ASN A 173 10.12 -19.67 2.11
CA ASN A 173 8.85 -20.40 2.17
C ASN A 173 7.60 -19.51 1.94
N MET A 174 7.72 -18.45 1.14
CA MET A 174 6.58 -17.59 0.85
C MET A 174 5.64 -18.14 -0.22
N ALA A 175 6.14 -18.93 -1.18
CA ALA A 175 5.28 -19.64 -2.13
C ALA A 175 4.23 -20.55 -1.45
N PRO A 176 4.56 -21.43 -0.47
CA PRO A 176 3.56 -22.21 0.24
C PRO A 176 2.63 -21.37 1.13
N PHE A 177 3.09 -20.27 1.72
CA PHE A 177 2.23 -19.31 2.43
C PHE A 177 1.18 -18.72 1.48
N ALA A 178 1.62 -18.16 0.35
CA ALA A 178 0.76 -17.54 -0.65
C ALA A 178 -0.22 -18.54 -1.27
N ALA A 179 0.23 -19.75 -1.57
CA ALA A 179 -0.62 -20.81 -2.10
C ALA A 179 -1.73 -21.21 -1.10
N GLN A 180 -1.41 -21.29 0.19
CA GLN A 180 -2.41 -21.58 1.23
C GLN A 180 -3.39 -20.41 1.42
N MET A 181 -2.91 -19.17 1.37
CA MET A 181 -3.78 -18.00 1.41
C MET A 181 -4.77 -18.00 0.24
N ARG A 182 -4.28 -18.23 -0.98
CA ARG A 182 -5.13 -18.38 -2.18
C ARG A 182 -6.16 -19.51 -2.01
N ALA A 183 -5.75 -20.66 -1.50
CA ALA A 183 -6.66 -21.79 -1.26
C ALA A 183 -7.76 -21.45 -0.24
N ASN A 184 -7.42 -20.74 0.84
CA ASN A 184 -8.39 -20.28 1.83
C ASN A 184 -9.41 -19.29 1.22
N MET A 185 -8.92 -18.39 0.37
CA MET A 185 -9.75 -17.42 -0.36
C MET A 185 -10.67 -18.08 -1.39
N ASP A 186 -10.19 -19.09 -2.12
CA ASP A 186 -10.98 -19.84 -3.11
C ASP A 186 -12.05 -20.73 -2.47
N ALA A 187 -11.78 -21.26 -1.28
CA ALA A 187 -12.74 -22.05 -0.52
C ALA A 187 -13.84 -21.19 0.13
N ALA A 188 -13.61 -19.88 0.25
CA ALA A 188 -14.55 -18.97 0.88
C ALA A 188 -15.78 -18.71 0.00
N THR A 189 -16.92 -18.44 0.63
CA THR A 189 -18.16 -18.09 -0.06
C THR A 189 -18.62 -16.69 0.37
N GLY A 190 -19.49 -16.07 -0.42
CA GLY A 190 -20.11 -14.78 -0.12
C GLY A 190 -19.58 -13.61 -0.95
N LYS A 191 -18.27 -13.56 -1.22
CA LYS A 191 -17.65 -12.60 -2.15
C LYS A 191 -16.39 -13.17 -2.80
N GLN A 192 -15.95 -12.55 -3.88
CA GLN A 192 -14.63 -12.80 -4.44
C GLN A 192 -13.56 -12.15 -3.55
N TYR A 193 -12.43 -12.83 -3.38
CA TYR A 193 -11.26 -12.32 -2.70
C TYR A 193 -10.08 -12.18 -3.66
N PHE A 194 -9.31 -11.11 -3.51
CA PHE A 194 -8.19 -10.77 -4.40
C PHE A 194 -6.84 -10.97 -3.73
N LEU A 195 -5.92 -11.62 -4.43
CA LEU A 195 -4.55 -11.79 -4.00
C LEU A 195 -3.66 -10.92 -4.88
N SER A 196 -2.83 -10.08 -4.25
CA SER A 196 -1.91 -9.22 -4.96
C SER A 196 -0.48 -9.31 -4.45
N ALA A 197 0.47 -8.81 -5.25
CA ALA A 197 1.87 -8.65 -4.87
C ALA A 197 2.44 -7.33 -5.38
N ALA A 198 3.47 -6.82 -4.70
CA ALA A 198 4.11 -5.55 -4.97
C ALA A 198 5.62 -5.70 -5.30
N PRO A 199 6.02 -6.46 -6.33
CA PRO A 199 7.43 -6.58 -6.69
C PRO A 199 8.02 -5.23 -7.12
N GLN A 200 9.33 -5.07 -6.99
CA GLN A 200 10.04 -3.96 -7.62
C GLN A 200 10.19 -4.18 -9.13
N CYS A 201 10.49 -3.12 -9.89
CA CYS A 201 10.62 -3.27 -11.35
C CYS A 201 11.76 -4.18 -11.86
N PRO A 202 12.90 -4.39 -11.16
CA PRO A 202 13.90 -5.36 -11.61
C PRO A 202 13.30 -6.75 -11.73
N TYR A 203 13.56 -7.43 -12.86
CA TYR A 203 12.99 -8.75 -13.13
C TYR A 203 14.10 -9.80 -13.33
N PRO A 204 14.01 -10.99 -12.72
CA PRO A 204 13.01 -11.38 -11.73
C PRO A 204 13.17 -10.59 -10.42
N ASP A 205 12.06 -10.35 -9.72
CA ASP A 205 12.09 -9.69 -8.41
C ASP A 205 12.73 -10.61 -7.35
N ALA A 206 13.56 -10.07 -6.46
CA ALA A 206 14.35 -10.89 -5.53
C ALA A 206 13.57 -11.39 -4.31
N ALA A 207 12.42 -10.79 -3.99
CA ALA A 207 11.63 -11.10 -2.82
C ALA A 207 10.36 -11.88 -3.18
N ASP A 208 9.68 -11.48 -4.25
CA ASP A 208 8.35 -11.98 -4.60
C ASP A 208 8.37 -13.07 -5.68
N ASN A 209 9.48 -13.24 -6.42
CA ASN A 209 9.50 -14.14 -7.59
C ASN A 209 9.06 -15.58 -7.28
N ASP A 210 9.46 -16.12 -6.12
CA ASP A 210 9.06 -17.47 -5.71
C ASP A 210 7.53 -17.64 -5.64
N MET A 211 6.82 -16.60 -5.20
CA MET A 211 5.36 -16.59 -5.21
C MET A 211 4.81 -16.33 -6.62
N LEU A 212 5.37 -15.34 -7.33
CA LEU A 212 4.89 -14.90 -8.64
C LEU A 212 4.91 -16.02 -9.71
N VAL A 213 5.82 -16.98 -9.59
CA VAL A 213 5.89 -18.15 -10.49
C VAL A 213 5.05 -19.34 -10.01
N ALA A 214 4.53 -19.32 -8.79
CA ALA A 214 3.90 -20.48 -8.14
C ALA A 214 2.40 -20.30 -7.89
N VAL A 215 1.92 -19.06 -7.71
CA VAL A 215 0.57 -18.76 -7.20
C VAL A 215 -0.21 -17.88 -8.18
N PRO A 216 -1.52 -18.12 -8.41
CA PRO A 216 -2.33 -17.26 -9.27
C PRO A 216 -2.69 -15.97 -8.53
N PHE A 217 -1.92 -14.91 -8.78
CA PHE A 217 -2.24 -13.55 -8.34
C PHE A 217 -3.31 -12.91 -9.23
N ASP A 218 -4.20 -12.13 -8.64
CA ASP A 218 -5.18 -11.33 -9.36
C ASP A 218 -4.56 -10.02 -9.88
N ILE A 219 -3.69 -9.41 -9.08
CA ILE A 219 -3.08 -8.11 -9.36
C ILE A 219 -1.59 -8.12 -8.97
N VAL A 220 -0.76 -7.48 -9.77
CA VAL A 220 0.65 -7.21 -9.43
C VAL A 220 0.93 -5.74 -9.68
N TRP A 221 1.21 -4.98 -8.63
CA TRP A 221 1.59 -3.57 -8.72
C TRP A 221 3.10 -3.42 -8.67
N VAL A 222 3.70 -3.55 -9.85
CA VAL A 222 5.14 -3.42 -10.03
C VAL A 222 5.57 -2.00 -9.67
N GLN A 223 6.48 -1.88 -8.71
CA GLN A 223 7.01 -0.61 -8.24
C GLN A 223 8.01 -0.05 -9.26
N PHE A 224 7.53 0.77 -10.21
CA PHE A 224 8.37 1.43 -11.22
C PHE A 224 9.00 2.72 -10.66
N TYR A 225 9.63 2.63 -9.51
CA TYR A 225 10.35 3.72 -8.84
C TYR A 225 11.50 3.15 -7.98
N ASN A 226 12.34 4.02 -7.43
CA ASN A 226 13.56 3.66 -6.67
C ASN A 226 14.58 2.76 -7.42
N ASN A 227 14.38 2.53 -8.72
CA ASN A 227 15.16 1.58 -9.52
C ASN A 227 15.39 2.09 -10.94
N TYR A 228 16.41 1.55 -11.61
CA TYR A 228 16.80 1.96 -12.97
C TYR A 228 15.67 1.82 -14.00
N CYS A 229 14.76 0.86 -13.80
CA CYS A 229 13.63 0.56 -14.66
C CYS A 229 12.36 1.37 -14.34
N GLY A 230 12.46 2.37 -13.47
CA GLY A 230 11.31 3.19 -13.05
C GLY A 230 10.80 4.16 -14.11
N VAL A 231 9.66 4.79 -13.85
CA VAL A 231 8.97 5.71 -14.77
C VAL A 231 9.81 6.94 -15.15
N SER A 232 10.74 7.38 -14.30
CA SER A 232 11.67 8.47 -14.61
C SER A 232 12.69 8.10 -15.70
N SER A 233 12.87 6.81 -16.00
CA SER A 233 13.73 6.32 -17.08
C SER A 233 13.01 6.20 -18.44
N PHE A 234 11.69 6.41 -18.46
CA PHE A 234 10.89 6.34 -19.68
C PHE A 234 11.26 7.47 -20.64
N VAL A 235 11.41 7.13 -21.93
CA VAL A 235 11.75 8.06 -23.02
C VAL A 235 10.51 8.25 -23.92
N PRO A 236 9.80 9.39 -23.82
CA PRO A 236 8.62 9.66 -24.65
C PRO A 236 8.92 9.59 -26.15
N GLY A 237 8.02 8.95 -26.90
CA GLY A 237 8.12 8.80 -28.35
C GLY A 237 9.07 7.71 -28.85
N ALA A 238 9.88 7.10 -27.97
CA ALA A 238 10.70 5.95 -28.35
C ALA A 238 9.83 4.69 -28.48
N ALA A 239 9.94 3.99 -29.61
CA ALA A 239 9.21 2.74 -29.87
C ALA A 239 9.63 1.62 -28.89
N THR A 240 10.90 1.59 -28.50
CA THR A 240 11.48 0.65 -27.54
C THR A 240 12.08 1.40 -26.37
N GLN A 241 11.83 0.91 -25.16
CA GLN A 241 12.38 1.46 -23.92
C GLN A 241 13.56 0.61 -23.46
N ASN A 242 14.71 1.26 -23.19
CA ASN A 242 15.92 0.53 -22.77
C ASN A 242 15.88 0.13 -21.29
N ASN A 243 15.33 0.99 -20.44
CA ASN A 243 15.33 0.82 -18.99
C ASN A 243 13.92 0.54 -18.46
N PHE A 244 12.94 1.39 -18.78
CA PHE A 244 11.55 1.17 -18.39
C PHE A 244 11.02 -0.14 -18.98
N ASN A 245 10.68 -1.10 -18.12
CA ASN A 245 10.52 -2.50 -18.51
C ASN A 245 9.10 -3.06 -18.31
N PHE A 246 8.05 -2.25 -18.46
CA PHE A 246 6.66 -2.74 -18.37
C PHE A 246 6.40 -3.93 -19.32
N GLY A 247 6.99 -3.92 -20.52
CA GLY A 247 6.88 -5.03 -21.47
C GLY A 247 7.46 -6.36 -20.95
N THR A 248 8.47 -6.31 -20.06
CA THR A 248 8.99 -7.52 -19.39
C THR A 248 7.94 -8.11 -18.44
N TRP A 249 7.27 -7.25 -17.68
CA TRP A 249 6.20 -7.65 -16.77
C TRP A 249 4.93 -8.10 -17.51
N ASP A 250 4.62 -7.52 -18.67
CA ASP A 250 3.58 -8.04 -19.57
C ASP A 250 3.94 -9.44 -20.11
N ASN A 251 5.20 -9.68 -20.47
CA ASN A 251 5.65 -11.01 -20.88
C ASN A 251 5.54 -12.02 -19.73
N TRP A 252 5.91 -11.65 -18.49
CA TRP A 252 5.68 -12.48 -17.31
C TRP A 252 4.20 -12.81 -17.13
N ALA A 253 3.32 -11.81 -17.23
CA ALA A 253 1.88 -12.01 -17.08
C ALA A 253 1.31 -13.02 -18.08
N LYS A 254 1.85 -13.03 -19.32
CA LYS A 254 1.40 -13.92 -20.40
C LYS A 254 2.01 -15.32 -20.37
N THR A 255 3.24 -15.45 -19.88
CA THR A 255 4.05 -16.68 -20.08
C THR A 255 4.40 -17.42 -18.80
N VAL A 256 4.32 -16.75 -17.65
CA VAL A 256 4.78 -17.29 -16.36
C VAL A 256 3.67 -17.33 -15.32
N SER A 257 2.85 -16.28 -15.23
CA SER A 257 1.76 -16.17 -14.25
C SER A 257 0.85 -17.40 -14.27
N LYS A 258 0.44 -17.85 -13.09
CA LYS A 258 -0.57 -18.92 -12.93
C LYS A 258 -1.99 -18.44 -13.15
N ASN A 259 -2.22 -17.12 -13.11
CA ASN A 259 -3.47 -16.51 -13.51
C ASN A 259 -3.29 -15.89 -14.91
N PRO A 260 -3.89 -16.44 -15.97
CA PRO A 260 -3.78 -15.88 -17.32
C PRO A 260 -4.47 -14.51 -17.46
N ASN A 261 -5.28 -14.12 -16.48
CA ASN A 261 -5.99 -12.84 -16.43
C ASN A 261 -5.38 -11.87 -15.40
N VAL A 262 -4.18 -12.13 -14.89
CA VAL A 262 -3.50 -11.24 -13.94
C VAL A 262 -3.37 -9.83 -14.51
N LYS A 263 -3.57 -8.83 -13.66
CA LYS A 263 -3.38 -7.42 -14.02
C LYS A 263 -2.07 -6.87 -13.48
N VAL A 264 -1.26 -6.31 -14.38
CA VAL A 264 -0.05 -5.57 -14.05
C VAL A 264 -0.42 -4.09 -13.93
N MET A 265 -0.18 -3.52 -12.75
CA MET A 265 -0.43 -2.11 -12.45
C MET A 265 0.89 -1.34 -12.50
N LEU A 266 0.85 -0.12 -13.01
CA LEU A 266 1.99 0.80 -13.02
C LEU A 266 2.13 1.44 -11.62
N GLY A 267 3.02 0.91 -10.78
CA GLY A 267 3.33 1.50 -9.47
C GLY A 267 4.19 2.75 -9.58
N ILE A 268 3.75 3.87 -9.01
CA ILE A 268 4.42 5.17 -9.06
C ILE A 268 4.42 5.89 -7.69
N PRO A 269 5.34 6.83 -7.43
CA PRO A 269 5.27 7.70 -6.26
C PRO A 269 4.12 8.71 -6.40
N GLY A 270 3.38 8.96 -5.32
CA GLY A 270 2.30 9.96 -5.29
C GLY A 270 2.79 11.42 -5.27
N ASN A 271 4.05 11.63 -4.87
CA ASN A 271 4.70 12.93 -4.77
C ASN A 271 6.23 12.74 -4.71
N THR A 272 6.99 13.84 -4.69
CA THR A 272 8.47 13.84 -4.58
C THR A 272 9.00 13.19 -3.29
N GLY A 273 8.18 13.13 -2.23
CA GLY A 273 8.51 12.46 -0.97
C GLY A 273 8.23 10.96 -0.96
N GLY A 274 7.54 10.41 -1.96
CA GLY A 274 7.14 8.99 -2.02
C GLY A 274 8.24 8.05 -2.52
N GLY A 275 9.48 8.52 -2.62
CA GLY A 275 10.61 7.80 -3.22
C GLY A 275 11.18 8.51 -4.45
N ALA A 276 12.31 8.00 -4.94
CA ALA A 276 12.95 8.50 -6.15
C ALA A 276 12.18 8.07 -7.41
N GLY A 277 12.16 8.92 -8.42
CA GLY A 277 11.54 8.62 -9.72
C GLY A 277 10.12 9.17 -9.89
N TYR A 278 9.67 10.07 -9.01
CA TYR A 278 8.44 10.83 -9.22
C TYR A 278 8.47 11.59 -10.57
N VAL A 279 7.40 11.43 -11.36
CA VAL A 279 7.17 12.17 -12.61
C VAL A 279 5.71 12.64 -12.65
N SER A 280 5.44 13.69 -13.40
CA SER A 280 4.10 14.27 -13.58
C SER A 280 3.93 14.90 -14.96
N GLY A 281 2.75 15.48 -15.22
CA GLY A 281 2.44 16.12 -16.49
C GLY A 281 2.61 15.19 -17.70
N SER A 282 3.12 15.74 -18.80
CA SER A 282 3.23 15.02 -20.08
C SER A 282 4.12 13.78 -20.04
N GLN A 283 5.13 13.73 -19.16
CA GLN A 283 5.96 12.55 -19.01
C GLN A 283 5.17 11.38 -18.40
N LEU A 284 4.36 11.66 -17.36
CA LEU A 284 3.48 10.66 -16.76
C LEU A 284 2.39 10.20 -17.74
N ALA A 285 1.75 11.14 -18.45
CA ALA A 285 0.77 10.82 -19.48
C ALA A 285 1.35 9.90 -20.57
N SER A 286 2.61 10.16 -20.98
CA SER A 286 3.27 9.36 -22.02
C SER A 286 3.58 7.94 -21.55
N VAL A 287 4.02 7.75 -20.29
CA VAL A 287 4.30 6.40 -19.77
C VAL A 287 3.02 5.61 -19.54
N ILE A 288 1.95 6.24 -19.06
CA ILE A 288 0.62 5.61 -18.91
C ILE A 288 0.11 5.17 -20.29
N SER A 289 0.13 6.05 -21.28
CA SER A 289 -0.32 5.75 -22.65
C SER A 289 0.51 4.63 -23.30
N TYR A 290 1.82 4.58 -23.04
CA TYR A 290 2.66 3.48 -23.49
C TYR A 290 2.27 2.15 -22.82
N SER A 291 2.08 2.15 -21.51
CA SER A 291 1.71 0.95 -20.74
C SER A 291 0.32 0.42 -21.10
N GLN A 292 -0.63 1.29 -21.46
CA GLN A 292 -1.99 0.91 -21.89
C GLN A 292 -2.03 0.02 -23.15
N GLN A 293 -0.94 -0.04 -23.93
CA GLN A 293 -0.86 -0.88 -25.12
C GLN A 293 -0.72 -2.37 -24.78
N TYR A 294 -0.35 -2.70 -23.54
CA TYR A 294 -0.16 -4.07 -23.08
C TYR A 294 -1.48 -4.63 -22.52
N SER A 295 -1.89 -5.82 -22.96
CA SER A 295 -3.15 -6.45 -22.54
C SER A 295 -3.22 -6.80 -21.05
N SER A 296 -2.07 -6.96 -20.41
CA SER A 296 -1.96 -7.18 -18.96
C SER A 296 -2.15 -5.90 -18.14
N PHE A 297 -2.13 -4.71 -18.76
CA PHE A 297 -2.29 -3.44 -18.04
C PHE A 297 -3.63 -3.39 -17.30
N GLY A 298 -3.58 -3.06 -16.02
CA GLY A 298 -4.75 -2.93 -15.15
C GLY A 298 -5.05 -1.51 -14.69
N GLY A 299 -4.09 -0.59 -14.77
CA GLY A 299 -4.19 0.75 -14.21
C GLY A 299 -2.93 1.19 -13.45
N VAL A 300 -3.09 2.10 -12.48
CA VAL A 300 -1.99 2.73 -11.73
C VAL A 300 -2.10 2.44 -10.24
N MET A 301 -0.96 2.15 -9.60
CA MET A 301 -0.83 2.07 -8.14
C MET A 301 0.01 3.26 -7.66
N MET A 302 -0.35 3.89 -6.54
CA MET A 302 0.41 5.00 -5.96
C MET A 302 0.84 4.78 -4.50
N TRP A 303 2.09 5.14 -4.21
CA TRP A 303 2.65 5.21 -2.86
C TRP A 303 2.78 6.65 -2.37
N ASP A 304 2.09 7.13 -1.33
CA ASP A 304 0.90 6.58 -0.66
C ASP A 304 -0.19 7.68 -0.56
N MET A 305 -1.31 7.39 0.08
CA MET A 305 -2.48 8.29 0.18
C MET A 305 -2.13 9.68 0.74
N SER A 306 -1.23 9.75 1.72
CA SER A 306 -0.82 11.02 2.33
C SER A 306 -0.02 11.89 1.35
N GLN A 307 0.80 11.27 0.51
CA GLN A 307 1.56 11.95 -0.54
C GLN A 307 0.64 12.45 -1.65
N VAL A 308 -0.28 11.61 -2.11
CA VAL A 308 -1.22 11.94 -3.18
C VAL A 308 -2.13 13.10 -2.74
N TRP A 309 -2.63 13.10 -1.51
CA TRP A 309 -3.48 14.19 -1.02
C TRP A 309 -2.72 15.49 -0.74
N ALA A 310 -1.43 15.41 -0.40
CA ALA A 310 -0.58 16.60 -0.33
C ALA A 310 -0.25 17.17 -1.74
N ASN A 311 -0.35 16.34 -2.78
CA ASN A 311 -0.06 16.70 -4.16
C ASN A 311 -1.33 17.09 -4.94
N SER A 312 -1.80 18.31 -4.70
CA SER A 312 -3.05 18.82 -5.27
C SER A 312 -3.13 18.64 -6.80
N GLY A 313 -4.16 17.96 -7.27
CA GLY A 313 -4.42 17.72 -8.69
C GLY A 313 -3.73 16.48 -9.28
N PHE A 314 -2.85 15.80 -8.54
CA PHE A 314 -2.13 14.64 -9.06
C PHE A 314 -3.05 13.43 -9.33
N LEU A 315 -3.95 13.11 -8.40
CA LEU A 315 -4.93 12.03 -8.60
C LEU A 315 -5.82 12.29 -9.82
N SER A 316 -6.33 13.51 -9.97
CA SER A 316 -7.13 13.88 -11.15
C SER A 316 -6.33 13.83 -12.45
N GLN A 317 -5.02 14.14 -12.40
CA GLN A 317 -4.14 13.97 -13.56
C GLN A 317 -4.04 12.49 -13.95
N VAL A 318 -3.76 11.61 -12.99
CA VAL A 318 -3.66 10.16 -13.23
C VAL A 318 -4.97 9.59 -13.77
N ALA A 319 -6.10 9.97 -13.18
CA ALA A 319 -7.43 9.55 -13.65
C ALA A 319 -7.68 10.01 -15.10
N SER A 320 -7.36 11.27 -15.43
CA SER A 320 -7.47 11.81 -16.78
C SER A 320 -6.55 11.07 -17.77
N ASP A 321 -5.29 10.82 -17.40
CA ASP A 321 -4.30 10.12 -18.23
C ASP A 321 -4.72 8.66 -18.49
N LEU A 322 -5.45 8.05 -17.56
CA LEU A 322 -6.06 6.71 -17.72
C LEU A 322 -7.33 6.71 -18.59
N GLY A 323 -7.86 7.87 -18.96
CA GLY A 323 -9.13 7.99 -19.69
C GLY A 323 -10.38 7.84 -18.81
N SER A 324 -10.22 7.88 -17.48
CA SER A 324 -11.35 7.97 -16.55
C SER A 324 -11.93 9.39 -16.62
N SER A 325 -13.17 9.51 -17.12
CA SER A 325 -13.90 10.78 -17.08
C SER A 325 -14.53 10.98 -15.70
N GLY A 326 -13.69 11.29 -14.71
CA GLY A 326 -14.11 11.75 -13.39
C GLY A 326 -14.51 13.23 -13.43
N SER A 327 -15.79 13.50 -13.20
CA SER A 327 -16.36 14.84 -13.04
C SER A 327 -15.63 15.63 -11.94
N THR A 328 -15.26 16.87 -12.28
CA THR A 328 -14.65 17.86 -11.39
C THR A 328 -15.33 17.92 -10.03
N PRO A 329 -14.61 17.87 -8.90
CA PRO A 329 -15.21 18.14 -7.59
C PRO A 329 -15.82 19.56 -7.58
N PRO A 330 -16.99 19.79 -6.97
CA PRO A 330 -17.52 21.15 -6.85
C PRO A 330 -16.53 22.01 -6.06
N PRO A 331 -16.39 23.31 -6.37
CA PRO A 331 -15.55 24.21 -5.61
C PRO A 331 -15.98 24.17 -4.14
N VAL A 332 -15.04 23.88 -3.24
CA VAL A 332 -15.25 24.04 -1.80
C VAL A 332 -15.57 25.51 -1.57
N THR A 333 -16.84 25.79 -1.27
CA THR A 333 -17.29 27.14 -0.94
C THR A 333 -16.97 27.36 0.53
N THR A 334 -15.80 27.91 0.82
CA THR A 334 -15.39 28.25 2.18
C THR A 334 -16.06 29.56 2.60
N THR A 335 -17.19 29.47 3.30
CA THR A 335 -17.82 30.63 3.96
C THR A 335 -17.08 31.01 5.24
N THR A 336 -16.41 32.17 5.15
CA THR A 336 -16.32 33.30 6.11
C THR A 336 -15.63 33.15 7.48
N ALA A 337 -14.57 33.94 7.72
CA ALA A 337 -14.56 35.03 8.71
C ALA A 337 -13.34 35.97 8.55
N GLN A 338 -13.59 37.27 8.74
CA GLN A 338 -12.67 38.41 8.63
C GLN A 338 -11.65 38.46 9.80
N PRO A 339 -10.40 38.93 9.59
CA PRO A 339 -9.40 38.98 10.66
C PRO A 339 -9.58 40.23 11.52
N THR A 340 -9.70 40.03 12.84
CA THR A 340 -9.58 41.11 13.83
C THR A 340 -8.10 41.28 14.19
N SER A 341 -7.60 42.50 14.00
CA SER A 341 -6.24 42.90 14.34
C SER A 341 -6.06 42.98 15.86
N THR A 342 -5.09 42.24 16.40
CA THR A 342 -4.52 42.52 17.72
C THR A 342 -3.01 42.40 17.66
N THR A 343 -2.36 43.53 17.94
CA THR A 343 -0.92 43.76 18.04
C THR A 343 -0.33 42.92 19.17
N MET A 344 0.74 42.16 18.91
CA MET A 344 1.55 41.53 19.96
C MET A 344 2.96 42.12 20.00
N VAL A 345 3.34 42.51 21.20
CA VAL A 345 4.62 43.13 21.58
C VAL A 345 5.69 42.05 21.68
N THR A 346 6.86 42.32 21.11
CA THR A 346 8.05 41.47 21.17
C THR A 346 8.69 41.55 22.56
N SER A 347 8.88 40.42 23.24
CA SER A 347 9.76 40.33 24.40
C SER A 347 10.72 39.16 24.24
N VAL A 348 12.00 39.48 24.06
CA VAL A 348 13.13 38.56 24.00
C VAL A 348 13.47 38.12 25.42
N ILE A 349 13.43 36.81 25.69
CA ILE A 349 14.10 36.25 26.88
C ILE A 349 15.03 35.12 26.43
N LYS A 350 16.31 35.33 26.73
CA LYS A 350 17.44 34.44 26.55
C LYS A 350 17.38 33.33 27.61
N ALA A 351 17.34 32.08 27.18
CA ALA A 351 17.48 30.92 28.07
C ALA A 351 18.75 30.13 27.74
N THR A 352 19.51 29.89 28.79
CA THR A 352 20.86 29.32 28.85
C THR A 352 20.84 27.80 28.63
N THR A 353 21.64 27.30 27.70
CA THR A 353 21.87 25.87 27.46
C THR A 353 22.94 25.31 28.39
N THR A 354 22.59 24.26 29.13
CA THR A 354 23.54 23.44 29.90
C THR A 354 23.85 22.18 29.08
N THR A 355 25.09 22.05 28.63
CA THR A 355 25.59 20.91 27.87
C THR A 355 26.16 19.86 28.82
N THR A 356 25.54 18.68 28.87
CA THR A 356 26.17 17.45 29.38
C THR A 356 26.52 16.57 28.20
N GLY A 357 27.82 16.42 27.96
CA GLY A 357 28.35 15.57 26.90
C GLY A 357 28.27 14.09 27.23
N THR A 358 28.15 13.29 26.17
CA THR A 358 28.53 11.88 26.18
C THR A 358 29.04 11.56 24.79
N SER A 359 30.28 11.12 24.71
CA SER A 359 30.93 10.68 23.47
C SER A 359 30.68 9.18 23.28
N PRO A 360 30.30 8.70 22.08
CA PRO A 360 30.44 7.30 21.74
C PRO A 360 31.60 7.11 20.74
N THR A 361 32.61 6.37 21.18
CA THR A 361 33.51 5.59 20.32
C THR A 361 32.70 4.61 19.47
N GLY A 362 32.80 4.65 18.14
CA GLY A 362 32.35 3.53 17.29
C GLY A 362 32.01 3.87 15.83
N THR A 363 32.85 3.38 14.93
CA THR A 363 32.63 3.14 13.48
C THR A 363 32.47 4.37 12.57
N LEU A 364 33.32 4.44 11.54
CA LEU A 364 33.18 5.40 10.44
C LEU A 364 31.91 5.09 9.65
N VAL A 365 31.13 6.12 9.34
CA VAL A 365 29.86 6.01 8.63
C VAL A 365 30.12 5.63 7.16
N PRO A 366 29.54 4.54 6.63
CA PRO A 366 29.70 4.16 5.24
C PRO A 366 29.03 5.17 4.30
N GLN A 367 29.31 5.10 3.00
CA GLN A 367 28.60 5.92 2.01
C GLN A 367 27.09 5.81 2.22
N TRP A 368 26.40 6.94 2.18
CA TRP A 368 24.95 7.11 2.40
C TRP A 368 24.45 6.93 3.83
N GLY A 369 25.30 6.55 4.78
CA GLY A 369 24.92 6.54 6.20
C GLY A 369 24.78 7.94 6.79
N GLN A 370 23.94 8.08 7.82
CA GLN A 370 23.75 9.36 8.52
C GLN A 370 25.03 9.77 9.26
N CYS A 371 25.48 11.00 9.03
CA CYS A 371 26.66 11.57 9.66
C CYS A 371 26.37 12.93 10.33
N GLY A 372 25.11 13.36 10.36
CA GLY A 372 24.70 14.62 10.97
C GLY A 372 23.21 14.90 10.85
N GLY A 373 22.80 16.07 11.34
CA GLY A 373 21.41 16.49 11.46
C GLY A 373 21.04 16.91 12.87
N GLN A 374 20.08 17.83 13.03
CA GLN A 374 19.56 18.18 14.35
C GLN A 374 19.07 16.93 15.10
N GLY A 375 19.46 16.79 16.36
CA GLY A 375 19.13 15.62 17.19
C GLY A 375 19.97 14.35 16.96
N TYR A 376 20.86 14.32 15.96
CA TYR A 376 21.72 13.16 15.72
C TYR A 376 22.84 13.05 16.77
N THR A 377 22.97 11.86 17.38
CA THR A 377 23.98 11.56 18.41
C THR A 377 25.01 10.49 17.99
N GLY A 378 24.97 10.05 16.73
CA GLY A 378 25.87 9.03 16.18
C GLY A 378 27.19 9.60 15.64
N SER A 379 27.97 8.74 14.96
CA SER A 379 29.28 9.11 14.39
C SER A 379 29.12 10.15 13.27
N THR A 380 29.89 11.23 13.31
CA THR A 380 29.86 12.30 12.30
C THR A 380 30.97 12.16 11.24
N GLN A 381 31.76 11.09 11.32
CA GLN A 381 32.93 10.90 10.47
C GLN A 381 32.68 9.81 9.43
N CYS A 382 32.75 10.18 8.16
CA CYS A 382 32.57 9.28 7.02
C CYS A 382 33.81 8.43 6.73
N GLN A 383 33.59 7.25 6.15
CA GLN A 383 34.66 6.45 5.56
C GLN A 383 35.29 7.20 4.37
N PRO A 384 36.63 7.24 4.23
CA PRO A 384 37.25 7.76 3.02
C PRO A 384 36.77 7.01 1.77
N PRO A 385 36.52 7.68 0.62
CA PRO A 385 36.79 9.09 0.32
C PRO A 385 35.63 10.05 0.65
N TYR A 386 34.61 9.60 1.37
CA TYR A 386 33.33 10.32 1.50
C TYR A 386 33.39 11.47 2.52
N THR A 387 32.53 12.45 2.32
CA THR A 387 32.38 13.59 3.23
C THR A 387 30.94 13.73 3.71
N CYS A 388 30.75 14.25 4.92
CA CYS A 388 29.42 14.43 5.47
C CYS A 388 28.74 15.63 4.82
N VAL A 389 27.74 15.38 3.97
CA VAL A 389 27.00 16.42 3.23
C VAL A 389 25.63 16.63 3.87
N ALA A 390 25.33 17.87 4.23
CA ALA A 390 24.02 18.26 4.75
C ALA A 390 22.98 18.23 3.62
N THR A 391 21.93 17.41 3.78
CA THR A 391 20.80 17.37 2.83
C THR A 391 19.55 18.06 3.40
N GLY A 392 19.54 18.33 4.71
CA GLY A 392 18.50 19.11 5.37
C GLY A 392 18.85 19.46 6.81
N ALA A 393 17.94 20.16 7.51
CA ALA A 393 18.16 20.59 8.90
C ALA A 393 18.33 19.41 9.87
N TRP A 394 17.71 18.27 9.59
CA TRP A 394 17.68 17.09 10.46
C TRP A 394 18.51 15.92 9.92
N TRP A 395 19.14 16.06 8.75
CA TRP A 395 19.87 14.96 8.11
C TRP A 395 21.08 15.43 7.31
N SER A 396 22.21 14.77 7.57
CA SER A 396 23.41 14.80 6.75
C SER A 396 23.85 13.36 6.49
N GLN A 397 24.38 13.07 5.31
CA GLN A 397 24.85 11.73 4.94
C GLN A 397 26.22 11.76 4.27
N CYS A 398 26.94 10.64 4.33
CA CYS A 398 28.23 10.50 3.67
C CYS A 398 28.07 10.38 2.15
N GLN A 399 28.69 11.26 1.38
CA GLN A 399 28.66 11.24 -0.09
C GLN A 399 30.06 11.19 -0.69
#